data_AF-A0AAV4DSH1-F1
#
_entry.id   AF-A0AAV4DSH1-F1
#
_cell.length_a   1.000
_cell.length_b   1.000
_cell.length_c   1.000
_cell.angle_alpha   90.00
_cell.angle_beta   90.00
_cell.angle_gamma   90.00
#
_symmetry.space_group_name_H-M   'P 1'
#
loop_
_entity.id
_entity.type
_entity.pdbx_description
1 polymer ?
#
loop_
_entity_poly.entity_id
_entity_poly.type
_entity_poly.pdbx_seq_one_letter_code
_entity_poly.pdbx_strand_id
1 'polypeptide(L)'
;MVISSKGSAKVADRSPFKIHRELKSILGDETIEVTKLGSGDLMVELKSNDQAKKLGAIATFLDIPVTVSPHKSLNSSLPLQIPPPAPGGETPRSSLHLDGLPSNK
;
A
#
# COMPACT_ATOMS: atom_id res chain seq x y z
N MET A 1 -3.55 -5.02 0.48
CA MET A 1 -3.99 -5.18 1.89
C MET A 1 -3.71 -6.61 2.35
N VAL A 2 -3.58 -6.84 3.65
CA VAL A 2 -3.39 -8.18 4.24
C VAL A 2 -4.61 -8.54 5.07
N ILE A 3 -5.16 -9.73 4.84
CA ILE A 3 -6.25 -10.34 5.60
C ILE A 3 -5.64 -11.42 6.49
N SER A 4 -5.70 -11.19 7.80
CA SER A 4 -5.17 -12.12 8.82
C SER A 4 -6.31 -12.69 9.67
N SER A 5 -6.32 -14.00 9.88
CA SER A 5 -7.31 -14.67 10.74
C SER A 5 -7.03 -14.41 12.22
N LYS A 6 -8.05 -14.11 13.03
CA LYS A 6 -7.91 -13.89 14.49
C LYS A 6 -7.80 -15.18 15.32
N GLY A 7 -7.84 -16.35 14.69
CA GLY A 7 -7.88 -17.65 15.37
C GLY A 7 -6.94 -18.71 14.77
N SER A 8 -7.16 -19.96 15.17
CA SER A 8 -6.42 -21.13 14.68
C SER A 8 -6.74 -21.45 13.21
N ALA A 9 -8.00 -21.29 12.80
CA ALA A 9 -8.44 -21.49 11.43
C ALA A 9 -7.84 -20.43 10.51
N LYS A 10 -7.08 -20.86 9.49
CA LYS A 10 -6.46 -19.96 8.53
C LYS A 10 -7.38 -19.69 7.36
N VAL A 11 -7.45 -18.43 6.95
CA VAL A 11 -8.18 -18.02 5.74
C VAL A 11 -7.64 -18.72 4.50
N ALA A 12 -6.34 -19.00 4.46
CA ALA A 12 -5.69 -19.67 3.35
C ALA A 12 -5.90 -21.20 3.27
N ASP A 13 -6.61 -21.79 4.24
CA ASP A 13 -7.05 -23.19 4.17
C ASP A 13 -8.42 -23.35 3.49
N ARG A 14 -9.10 -22.23 3.22
CA ARG A 14 -10.32 -22.22 2.44
C ARG A 14 -10.00 -22.48 0.96
N SER A 15 -10.98 -23.04 0.25
CA SER A 15 -10.83 -23.31 -1.18
C SER A 15 -10.51 -22.01 -1.97
N PRO A 16 -9.55 -22.03 -2.91
CA PRO A 16 -9.23 -20.88 -3.75
C PRO A 16 -10.45 -20.27 -4.46
N PHE A 17 -11.40 -21.11 -4.87
CA PHE A 17 -12.65 -20.67 -5.50
C PHE A 17 -13.57 -19.91 -4.53
N LYS A 18 -13.68 -20.37 -3.28
CA LYS A 18 -14.47 -19.69 -2.25
C LYS A 18 -13.84 -18.35 -1.87
N ILE A 19 -12.51 -18.31 -1.76
CA ILE A 19 -11.76 -17.08 -1.49
C ILE A 19 -12.02 -16.06 -2.60
N HIS A 20 -11.87 -16.44 -3.87
CA HIS A 20 -12.12 -15.54 -5.00
C HIS A 20 -13.58 -15.08 -5.05
N ARG A 21 -14.54 -15.99 -4.86
CA ARG A 21 -15.98 -15.65 -4.87
C ARG A 21 -16.33 -14.63 -3.79
N GLU A 22 -15.83 -14.84 -2.57
CA GLU A 22 -16.09 -13.92 -1.46
C GLU A 22 -15.46 -12.55 -1.70
N LEU A 23 -14.21 -12.51 -2.18
CA LEU A 23 -13.55 -11.24 -2.52
C LEU A 23 -14.28 -10.50 -3.64
N LYS A 24 -14.74 -11.22 -4.67
CA LYS A 24 -15.55 -10.64 -5.74
C LYS A 24 -16.89 -10.09 -5.23
N SER A 25 -17.51 -10.77 -4.27
CA SER A 25 -18.73 -10.29 -3.60
C SER A 25 -18.52 -8.97 -2.85
N ILE A 26 -17.37 -8.83 -2.17
CA ILE A 26 -17.04 -7.64 -1.37
C ILE A 26 -16.53 -6.48 -2.25
N LEU A 27 -15.66 -6.78 -3.22
CA LEU A 27 -14.89 -5.78 -3.97
C LEU A 27 -15.48 -5.48 -5.36
N GLY A 28 -16.41 -6.29 -5.84
CA GLY A 28 -17.02 -6.20 -7.16
C GLY A 28 -16.36 -7.08 -8.22
N ASP A 29 -16.78 -6.93 -9.48
CA ASP A 29 -16.35 -7.75 -10.62
C ASP A 29 -14.92 -7.49 -11.10
N GLU A 30 -14.22 -6.54 -10.49
CA GLU A 30 -12.84 -6.22 -10.86
C GLU A 30 -11.87 -7.36 -10.54
N THR A 31 -10.84 -7.49 -11.37
CA THR A 31 -9.78 -8.49 -11.14
C THR A 31 -9.03 -8.17 -9.85
N ILE A 32 -9.08 -9.12 -8.92
CA ILE A 32 -8.42 -9.05 -7.61
C ILE A 32 -7.29 -10.06 -7.63
N GLU A 33 -6.06 -9.61 -7.37
CA GLU A 33 -4.93 -10.52 -7.22
C GLU A 33 -4.79 -10.93 -5.76
N VAL A 34 -4.71 -12.25 -5.53
CA VAL A 34 -4.65 -12.83 -4.19
C VAL A 34 -3.42 -13.71 -4.09
N THR A 35 -2.53 -13.37 -3.17
CA THR A 35 -1.33 -14.16 -2.86
C THR A 35 -1.47 -14.76 -1.47
N LYS A 36 -1.33 -16.08 -1.37
CA LYS A 36 -1.22 -16.77 -0.07
C LYS A 36 0.17 -16.52 0.51
N LEU A 37 0.22 -16.00 1.72
CA LEU A 37 1.47 -15.83 2.45
C LEU A 37 1.83 -17.12 3.20
N GLY A 38 3.13 -17.35 3.43
CA GLY A 38 3.62 -18.51 4.20
C GLY A 38 3.09 -18.57 5.64
N SER A 39 2.57 -17.45 6.17
CA SER A 39 1.90 -17.36 7.48
C SER A 39 0.48 -17.95 7.51
N GLY A 40 -0.11 -18.24 6.35
CA GLY A 40 -1.53 -18.61 6.23
C GLY A 40 -2.49 -17.42 6.08
N ASP A 41 -1.94 -16.21 5.97
CA ASP A 41 -2.68 -14.99 5.64
C ASP A 41 -2.82 -14.81 4.12
N LEU A 42 -3.70 -13.90 3.72
CA LEU A 42 -3.91 -13.54 2.31
C LEU A 42 -3.48 -12.10 2.06
N MET A 43 -2.60 -11.91 1.08
CA MET A 43 -2.30 -10.59 0.52
C MET A 43 -3.20 -10.36 -0.67
N VAL A 44 -3.92 -9.25 -0.67
CA VAL A 44 -4.88 -8.87 -1.70
C VAL A 44 -4.42 -7.55 -2.33
N GLU A 45 -4.16 -7.56 -3.62
CA GLU A 45 -3.91 -6.33 -4.38
C GLU A 45 -5.22 -5.69 -4.80
N LEU A 46 -5.34 -4.40 -4.54
CA LEU A 46 -6.56 -3.61 -4.79
C LEU A 46 -6.24 -2.52 -5.80
N LYS A 47 -7.18 -2.24 -6.70
CA LYS A 47 -7.04 -1.26 -7.78
C LYS A 47 -7.64 0.10 -7.44
N SER A 48 -8.49 0.18 -6.42
CA SER A 48 -9.18 1.40 -6.02
C SER A 48 -9.25 1.59 -4.50
N ASN A 49 -9.34 2.86 -4.08
CA ASN A 49 -9.55 3.22 -2.68
C ASN A 49 -10.91 2.72 -2.15
N ASP A 50 -11.94 2.67 -2.99
CA ASP A 50 -13.25 2.10 -2.62
C ASP A 50 -13.15 0.64 -2.23
N GLN A 51 -12.34 -0.14 -2.95
CA GLN A 51 -12.06 -1.53 -2.59
C GLN A 51 -11.35 -1.63 -1.23
N ALA A 52 -10.38 -0.74 -0.98
CA ALA A 52 -9.67 -0.71 0.30
C ALA A 52 -10.60 -0.37 1.46
N LYS A 53 -11.55 0.55 1.27
CA LYS A 53 -12.58 0.89 2.27
C LYS A 53 -13.52 -0.29 2.51
N LYS A 54 -14.03 -0.92 1.46
CA LYS A 54 -14.93 -2.08 1.55
C LYS A 54 -14.24 -3.25 2.26
N LEU A 55 -13.01 -3.57 1.87
CA LEU A 55 -12.23 -4.64 2.51
C LEU A 55 -11.87 -4.29 3.95
N GLY A 56 -11.49 -3.04 4.22
CA GLY A 56 -11.14 -2.58 5.58
C GLY A 56 -12.33 -2.61 6.55
N ALA A 57 -13.56 -2.56 6.06
CA ALA A 57 -14.76 -2.59 6.87
C ALA A 57 -15.20 -4.01 7.29
N ILE A 58 -14.64 -5.08 6.69
CA ILE A 58 -15.06 -6.44 7.03
C ILE A 58 -14.43 -6.91 8.34
N ALA A 59 -15.27 -7.47 9.22
CA ALA A 59 -14.82 -8.12 10.46
C ALA A 59 -14.69 -9.64 10.30
N THR A 60 -15.36 -10.20 9.30
CA THR A 60 -15.45 -11.63 9.02
C THR A 60 -15.24 -11.89 7.53
N PHE A 61 -14.57 -12.99 7.21
CA PHE A 61 -14.33 -13.44 5.84
C PHE A 61 -14.50 -14.97 5.79
N LEU A 62 -15.45 -15.48 5.00
CA LEU A 62 -15.79 -16.91 4.94
C LEU A 62 -16.05 -17.53 6.33
N ASP A 63 -16.87 -16.84 7.13
CA ASP A 63 -17.21 -17.19 8.53
C ASP A 63 -16.02 -17.20 9.51
N ILE A 64 -14.85 -16.72 9.09
CA ILE A 64 -13.67 -16.59 9.95
C ILE A 64 -13.54 -15.14 10.39
N PRO A 65 -13.43 -14.85 11.70
CA PRO A 65 -13.06 -13.53 12.18
C PRO A 65 -11.67 -13.14 11.68
N VAL A 66 -11.57 -11.98 11.03
CA VAL A 66 -10.34 -11.49 10.42
C VAL A 66 -10.00 -10.08 10.88
N THR A 67 -8.74 -9.71 10.66
CA THR A 67 -8.27 -8.33 10.70
C THR A 67 -7.74 -7.99 9.31
N VAL A 68 -8.20 -6.86 8.76
CA VAL A 68 -7.67 -6.31 7.51
C VAL A 68 -6.73 -5.16 7.84
N SER A 69 -5.52 -5.22 7.30
CA SER A 69 -4.50 -4.19 7.51
C SER A 69 -3.88 -3.74 6.19
N PRO A 70 -3.52 -2.45 6.05
CA PRO A 70 -2.71 -2.01 4.92
C PRO A 70 -1.34 -2.69 4.96
N HIS A 71 -0.83 -3.11 3.79
CA HIS A 71 0.52 -3.65 3.70
C HIS A 71 1.54 -2.51 3.79
N LYS A 72 2.61 -2.69 4.58
CA LYS A 72 3.58 -1.63 4.95
C LYS A 72 4.33 -0.98 3.78
N SER A 73 4.28 -1.52 2.56
CA SER A 73 5.05 -1.00 1.42
C SER A 73 4.24 -0.58 0.19
N LEU A 74 2.90 -0.63 0.21
CA LEU A 74 2.09 -0.38 -1.00
C LEU A 74 1.11 0.80 -0.87
N ASN A 75 1.51 1.82 -0.09
CA ASN A 75 0.83 3.13 -0.03
C ASN A 75 1.87 4.26 -0.05
N SER A 76 2.80 4.21 -1.01
CA SER A 76 3.77 5.29 -1.20
C SER A 76 3.56 6.00 -2.53
N SER A 77 2.39 6.62 -2.71
CA SER A 77 2.42 7.97 -3.26
C SER A 77 2.77 8.90 -2.10
N LEU A 78 4.04 8.88 -1.67
CA LEU A 78 4.57 9.95 -0.86
C LEU A 78 4.45 11.21 -1.75
N PRO A 79 3.63 12.24 -1.42
CA PRO A 79 4.11 13.56 -1.79
C PRO A 79 5.50 13.65 -1.17
N LEU A 80 6.50 13.99 -1.97
CA LEU A 80 7.85 14.24 -1.48
C LEU A 80 7.72 15.14 -0.26
N GLN A 81 7.85 14.56 0.94
CA GLN A 81 7.85 15.30 2.18
C GLN A 81 9.20 16.01 2.18
N ILE A 82 9.26 17.15 1.48
CA ILE A 82 10.32 18.12 1.66
C ILE A 82 10.24 18.46 3.15
N PRO A 83 11.24 18.11 3.98
CA PRO A 83 11.21 18.51 5.38
C PRO A 83 11.08 20.04 5.41
N PRO A 84 10.26 20.61 6.31
CA PRO A 84 10.19 22.05 6.44
C PRO A 84 11.63 22.57 6.63
N PRO A 85 12.03 23.64 5.92
CA PRO A 85 13.35 24.21 6.14
C PRO A 85 13.47 24.57 7.62
N ALA A 86 14.49 24.02 8.28
CA ALA A 86 14.77 24.33 9.68
C ALA A 86 14.89 25.86 9.84
N PRO A 87 14.30 26.46 10.89
CA PRO A 87 14.52 27.86 11.18
C PRO A 87 15.94 28.02 11.73
N GLY A 88 16.89 28.29 10.84
CA GLY A 88 18.29 28.53 11.18
C GLY A 88 19.21 27.42 10.67
N GLY A 89 19.84 27.68 9.53
CA GLY A 89 20.81 26.78 8.92
C GLY A 89 21.02 27.17 7.47
N GLU A 90 22.08 27.95 7.24
CA GLU A 90 22.46 28.59 5.98
C GLU A 90 22.30 27.69 4.75
N THR A 91 21.63 28.22 3.73
CA THR A 91 21.67 27.69 2.37
C THR A 91 23.13 27.66 1.88
N PRO A 92 23.71 26.52 1.47
CA PRO A 92 24.91 26.56 0.65
C PRO A 92 24.49 27.11 -0.71
N ARG A 93 24.76 28.39 -0.95
CA ARG A 93 24.66 28.98 -2.29
C ARG A 93 25.63 28.20 -3.18
N SER A 94 25.09 27.42 -4.10
CA SER A 94 25.84 26.88 -5.24
C SER A 94 26.35 28.08 -6.04
N SER A 95 27.61 28.47 -5.81
CA SER A 95 28.29 29.45 -6.65
C SER A 95 28.59 28.80 -8.00
N LEU A 96 27.65 28.96 -8.94
CA LEU A 96 27.95 28.84 -10.36
C LEU A 96 28.90 29.98 -10.72
N HIS A 97 30.21 29.71 -10.69
CA HIS A 97 31.21 30.60 -11.28
C HIS A 97 31.26 30.29 -12.78
N LEU A 98 30.47 31.04 -13.55
CA LEU A 98 30.62 31.16 -15.00
C LEU A 98 31.76 32.15 -15.25
N ASP A 99 32.98 31.63 -15.46
CA ASP A 99 34.11 32.43 -15.94
C ASP A 99 33.82 32.84 -17.40
N GLY A 100 33.35 34.08 -17.54
CA GLY A 100 33.16 34.76 -18.82
C GLY A 100 34.48 35.35 -19.31
N LEU A 101 34.78 35.08 -20.59
CA LEU A 101 35.85 35.65 -21.40
C LEU A 101 36.23 37.11 -21.06
N PRO A 102 37.53 37.47 -21.03
CA PRO A 102 37.93 38.84 -21.28
C PRO A 102 37.88 39.14 -22.79
N SER A 103 36.97 40.04 -23.17
CA SER A 103 36.98 40.73 -24.46
C SER A 103 37.80 42.02 -24.36
N ASN A 104 38.79 42.10 -25.24
CA ASN A 104 39.76 43.15 -25.55
C ASN A 104 39.24 44.61 -25.50
N LYS A 105 39.98 45.52 -24.82
CA LYS A 105 40.46 46.81 -25.36
C LYS A 105 41.48 47.49 -24.46
#